data_AF-A0AAD6V873-F1
#
_entry.id   AF-A0AAD6V873-F1
#
_cell.length_a   1.000
_cell.length_b   1.000
_cell.length_c   1.000
_cell.angle_alpha   90.00
_cell.angle_beta   90.00
_cell.angle_gamma   90.00
#
_symmetry.space_group_name_H-M   'P 1'
#
loop_
_entity.id
_entity.type
_entity.pdbx_description
1 polymer ?
#
loop_
_entity_poly.entity_id
_entity_poly.type
_entity_poly.pdbx_seq_one_letter_code
_entity_poly.pdbx_strand_id
1 'polypeptide(L)'
;MIGKNLYVLHTPFERCIYFGHIKNDFITWMVRESFKRNSEDETSVHALAYRLVLLNFAAITTTTIMSTNALLDIWSAPDSASIVAALRDEAQDVLAAHGGVWSKAAVAKLHRLDSAIRESSRVSGVGGTAMARRVRAASGITLPSGLVVPRNATLGVSMDGLHFDEAYYPGAHDFDAFRFSRAREAPHGEKAHGNEDLVTTSVHFLPFSHGIHACPGRFFAANNIKLILAHLLLNYDVQPFPARPPNISLGDISVVPVNATMRIRRRVKV
;
A
#
# COMPACT_ATOMS: atom_id res chain seq x y z
N MET A 1 -50.01 -40.68 7.12
CA MET A 1 -49.44 -39.91 5.97
C MET A 1 -48.37 -39.00 6.52
N ILE A 2 -47.14 -39.48 6.77
CA ILE A 2 -46.00 -39.43 5.83
C ILE A 2 -46.01 -38.18 4.96
N GLY A 3 -45.17 -37.21 5.32
CA GLY A 3 -44.76 -36.08 4.49
C GLY A 3 -43.32 -35.74 4.87
N LYS A 4 -42.38 -36.51 4.32
CA LYS A 4 -40.94 -36.37 4.48
C LYS A 4 -40.46 -35.04 3.90
N ASN A 5 -39.92 -34.15 4.73
CA ASN A 5 -38.94 -33.15 4.31
C ASN A 5 -37.58 -33.53 4.90
N LEU A 6 -37.05 -34.65 4.40
CA LEU A 6 -35.67 -35.04 4.61
C LEU A 6 -34.85 -34.30 3.55
N TYR A 7 -34.39 -33.09 3.87
CA TYR A 7 -33.43 -32.41 3.01
C TYR A 7 -32.08 -33.12 3.17
N VAL A 8 -31.65 -33.77 2.09
CA VAL A 8 -30.33 -34.41 1.99
C VAL A 8 -29.28 -33.30 2.04
N LEU A 9 -28.57 -33.23 3.17
CA LEU A 9 -27.44 -32.31 3.39
C LEU A 9 -26.28 -32.78 2.51
N HIS A 10 -25.92 -32.00 1.50
CA HIS A 10 -24.90 -32.41 0.53
C HIS A 10 -23.47 -32.01 0.88
N THR A 11 -23.21 -31.25 1.95
CA THR A 11 -21.82 -31.01 2.40
C THR A 11 -21.70 -30.77 3.91
N PRO A 12 -20.54 -31.06 4.53
CA PRO A 12 -20.24 -30.71 5.92
C PRO A 12 -20.29 -29.20 6.22
N PHE A 13 -20.24 -28.35 5.19
CA PHE A 13 -20.09 -26.91 5.31
C PHE A 13 -21.35 -26.21 5.84
N GLU A 14 -22.54 -26.75 5.56
CA GLU A 14 -23.81 -26.15 5.99
C GLU A 14 -24.11 -26.36 7.48
N ARG A 15 -23.43 -27.32 8.14
CA ARG A 15 -23.66 -27.60 9.57
C ARG A 15 -23.00 -26.59 10.52
N CYS A 16 -22.04 -25.78 10.05
CA CYS A 16 -21.43 -24.72 10.87
C CYS A 16 -22.17 -23.37 10.83
N ILE A 17 -23.27 -23.26 10.08
CA ILE A 17 -23.90 -21.96 9.74
C ILE A 17 -25.06 -21.58 10.70
N TYR A 18 -25.31 -22.35 11.76
CA TYR A 18 -26.56 -22.22 12.52
C TYR A 18 -26.59 -21.21 13.69
N PHE A 19 -25.55 -20.40 13.94
CA PHE A 19 -25.61 -19.36 14.98
C PHE A 19 -24.84 -18.08 14.61
N GLY A 20 -25.47 -17.18 13.82
CA GLY A 20 -25.02 -15.80 13.61
C GLY A 20 -24.80 -15.41 12.15
N HIS A 21 -25.00 -14.12 11.84
CA HIS A 21 -24.66 -13.56 10.52
C HIS A 21 -23.21 -13.92 10.15
N ILE A 22 -23.03 -14.65 9.04
CA ILE A 22 -21.70 -14.93 8.49
C ILE A 22 -21.01 -13.58 8.26
N LYS A 23 -19.83 -13.41 8.86
CA LYS A 23 -19.06 -12.18 8.75
C LYS A 23 -18.63 -11.96 7.30
N ASN A 24 -18.64 -10.71 6.85
CA ASN A 24 -18.09 -10.35 5.55
C ASN A 24 -16.64 -9.92 5.71
N ASP A 25 -15.76 -10.90 5.92
CA ASP A 25 -14.34 -10.68 6.18
C ASP A 25 -13.43 -11.61 5.36
N PHE A 26 -12.13 -11.35 5.44
CA PHE A 26 -11.13 -12.12 4.72
C PHE A 26 -11.14 -13.60 5.12
N ILE A 27 -11.35 -13.92 6.40
CA ILE A 27 -11.39 -15.31 6.87
C ILE A 27 -12.51 -16.06 6.15
N THR A 28 -13.71 -15.48 6.12
CA THR A 28 -14.86 -16.06 5.43
C THR A 28 -14.59 -16.24 3.93
N TRP A 29 -14.01 -15.23 3.28
CA TRP A 29 -13.67 -15.31 1.85
C TRP A 29 -12.61 -16.37 1.57
N MET A 30 -11.55 -16.42 2.38
CA MET A 30 -10.46 -17.38 2.28
C MET A 30 -10.96 -18.81 2.45
N VAL A 31 -11.77 -19.07 3.48
CA VAL A 31 -12.35 -20.40 3.71
C VAL A 31 -13.23 -20.78 2.52
N ARG A 32 -14.17 -19.93 2.10
CA ARG A 32 -15.03 -20.21 0.94
C ARG A 32 -14.23 -20.55 -0.31
N GLU A 33 -13.18 -19.80 -0.60
CA GLU A 33 -12.32 -20.05 -1.76
C GLU A 33 -11.52 -21.36 -1.64
N SER A 34 -11.03 -21.68 -0.44
CA SER A 34 -10.28 -22.91 -0.18
C SER A 34 -11.16 -24.15 -0.40
N PHE A 35 -12.43 -24.09 0.01
CA PHE A 35 -13.39 -25.18 -0.19
C PHE A 35 -13.83 -25.37 -1.65
N LYS A 36 -13.68 -24.37 -2.53
CA LYS A 36 -13.88 -24.56 -3.99
C LYS A 36 -12.79 -25.43 -4.61
N ARG A 37 -11.57 -25.37 -4.08
CA ARG A 37 -10.42 -26.16 -4.54
C ARG A 37 -10.42 -27.57 -4.00
N ASN A 38 -11.00 -27.75 -2.80
CA ASN A 38 -11.34 -29.04 -2.19
C ASN A 38 -10.18 -30.05 -2.11
N SER A 39 -8.99 -29.58 -1.69
CA SER A 39 -7.87 -30.44 -1.29
C SER A 39 -7.54 -30.28 0.19
N GLU A 40 -6.89 -31.29 0.78
CA GLU A 40 -6.47 -31.25 2.19
C GLU A 40 -5.46 -30.12 2.46
N ASP A 41 -4.56 -29.86 1.51
CA ASP A 41 -3.59 -28.75 1.54
C ASP A 41 -4.24 -27.35 1.47
N GLU A 42 -5.49 -27.26 1.02
CA GLU A 42 -6.23 -26.00 0.93
C GLU A 42 -7.18 -25.83 2.14
N THR A 43 -7.83 -26.90 2.57
CA THR A 43 -8.95 -26.83 3.54
C THR A 43 -8.56 -27.14 4.98
N SER A 44 -7.37 -27.69 5.25
CA SER A 44 -6.93 -27.97 6.61
C SER A 44 -6.81 -26.69 7.46
N VAL A 45 -7.12 -26.80 8.75
CA VAL A 45 -7.02 -25.69 9.72
C VAL A 45 -5.60 -25.11 9.73
N HIS A 46 -4.58 -25.97 9.64
CA HIS A 46 -3.19 -25.54 9.60
C HIS A 46 -2.91 -24.67 8.37
N ALA A 47 -3.34 -25.09 7.18
CA ALA A 47 -3.09 -24.35 5.95
C ALA A 47 -3.85 -23.01 5.93
N LEU A 48 -5.08 -22.96 6.44
CA LEU A 48 -5.86 -21.72 6.59
C LEU A 48 -5.20 -20.75 7.59
N ALA A 49 -4.78 -21.26 8.75
CA ALA A 49 -4.08 -20.45 9.76
C ALA A 49 -2.75 -19.91 9.22
N TYR A 50 -1.98 -20.74 8.50
CA TYR A 50 -0.72 -20.35 7.88
C TYR A 50 -0.90 -19.21 6.87
N ARG A 51 -1.92 -19.29 5.99
CA ARG A 51 -2.26 -18.22 5.03
C ARG A 51 -2.62 -16.92 5.75
N LEU A 52 -3.36 -16.99 6.85
CA LEU A 52 -3.71 -15.82 7.65
C LEU A 52 -2.48 -15.16 8.28
N VAL A 53 -1.56 -15.95 8.83
CA VAL A 53 -0.29 -15.44 9.39
C VAL A 53 0.55 -14.77 8.31
N LEU A 54 0.72 -15.41 7.15
CA LEU A 54 1.46 -14.83 6.03
C LEU A 54 0.83 -13.52 5.53
N LEU A 55 -0.50 -13.47 5.43
CA LEU A 55 -1.19 -12.24 5.02
C LEU A 55 -1.01 -11.13 6.06
N ASN A 56 -1.13 -11.43 7.35
CA ASN A 56 -0.92 -10.46 8.41
C ASN A 56 0.51 -9.91 8.38
N PHE A 57 1.51 -10.77 8.22
CA PHE A 57 2.90 -10.34 8.05
C PHE A 57 3.06 -9.40 6.85
N ALA A 58 2.51 -9.77 5.69
CA ALA A 58 2.57 -8.96 4.48
C ALA A 58 1.84 -7.60 4.63
N ALA A 59 0.68 -7.59 5.28
CA ALA A 59 -0.20 -6.43 5.36
C ALA A 59 0.17 -5.46 6.49
N ILE A 60 0.61 -5.94 7.66
CA ILE A 60 0.86 -5.09 8.83
C ILE A 60 2.21 -4.38 8.68
N THR A 61 3.29 -5.14 8.54
CA THR A 61 4.65 -4.58 8.62
C THR A 61 4.91 -3.56 7.50
N THR A 62 4.56 -3.87 6.26
CA THR A 62 4.77 -2.96 5.12
C THR A 62 3.91 -1.69 5.24
N THR A 63 2.65 -1.82 5.64
CA THR A 63 1.75 -0.67 5.85
C THR A 63 2.25 0.22 6.99
N THR A 64 2.75 -0.36 8.09
CA THR A 64 3.38 0.41 9.17
C THR A 64 4.58 1.19 8.66
N ILE A 65 5.49 0.55 7.91
CA ILE A 65 6.67 1.22 7.35
C ILE A 65 6.25 2.37 6.42
N MET A 66 5.35 2.12 5.46
CA MET A 66 4.90 3.14 4.50
C MET A 66 4.18 4.31 5.18
N SER A 67 3.27 4.03 6.13
CA SER A 67 2.55 5.09 6.84
C SER A 67 3.46 5.91 7.75
N THR A 68 4.42 5.28 8.42
CA THR A 68 5.43 5.98 9.23
C THR A 68 6.36 6.81 8.35
N ASN A 69 6.85 6.29 7.23
CA ASN A 69 7.66 7.07 6.29
C ASN A 69 6.90 8.27 5.74
N ALA A 70 5.64 8.10 5.31
CA ALA A 70 4.82 9.20 4.82
C ALA A 70 4.62 10.28 5.88
N LEU A 71 4.41 9.87 7.13
CA LEU A 71 4.32 10.79 8.26
C LEU A 71 5.66 11.51 8.50
N LEU A 72 6.80 10.82 8.48
CA LEU A 72 8.09 11.46 8.67
C LEU A 72 8.41 12.42 7.52
N ASP A 73 8.11 12.05 6.28
CA ASP A 73 8.35 12.90 5.10
C ASP A 73 7.49 14.17 5.15
N ILE A 74 6.17 14.04 5.36
CA ILE A 74 5.23 15.18 5.43
C ILE A 74 5.58 16.13 6.57
N TRP A 75 5.93 15.61 7.76
CA TRP A 75 6.19 16.44 8.94
C TRP A 75 7.65 16.90 9.09
N SER A 76 8.54 16.47 8.19
CA SER A 76 9.93 16.95 8.15
C SER A 76 10.26 17.78 6.91
N ALA A 77 9.32 17.88 5.96
CA ALA A 77 9.50 18.69 4.76
C ALA A 77 9.74 20.17 5.12
N PRO A 78 10.57 20.91 4.36
CA PRO A 78 10.83 22.34 4.60
C PRO A 78 9.54 23.19 4.61
N ASP A 79 8.57 22.82 3.79
CA ASP A 79 7.26 23.45 3.63
C ASP A 79 6.13 22.62 4.30
N SER A 80 6.47 21.85 5.33
CA SER A 80 5.53 20.97 6.06
C SER A 80 4.24 21.67 6.48
N ALA A 81 4.31 22.94 6.91
CA ALA A 81 3.13 23.70 7.31
C ALA A 81 2.12 23.86 6.18
N SER A 82 2.56 24.22 4.97
CA SER A 82 1.68 24.34 3.79
C SER A 82 1.21 22.99 3.28
N ILE A 83 2.08 21.96 3.29
CA ILE A 83 1.67 20.60 2.93
C ILE A 83 0.56 20.10 3.85
N VAL A 84 0.76 20.17 5.16
CA VAL A 84 -0.20 19.71 6.17
C VAL A 84 -1.51 20.49 6.09
N ALA A 85 -1.46 21.81 5.84
CA ALA A 85 -2.66 22.61 5.62
C ALA A 85 -3.44 22.12 4.39
N ALA A 86 -2.78 22.00 3.23
CA ALA A 86 -3.42 21.57 2.00
C ALA A 86 -3.99 20.14 2.05
N LEU A 87 -3.31 19.22 2.74
CA LEU A 87 -3.78 17.85 2.97
C LEU A 87 -4.97 17.81 3.94
N ARG A 88 -4.96 18.67 4.96
CA ARG A 88 -6.08 18.77 5.91
C ARG A 88 -7.32 19.36 5.24
N ASP A 89 -7.16 20.42 4.47
CA ASP A 89 -8.25 21.06 3.74
C ASP A 89 -8.89 20.05 2.77
N GLU A 90 -8.08 19.32 1.99
CA GLU A 90 -8.58 18.22 1.14
C GLU A 90 -9.38 17.19 1.95
N ALA A 91 -8.82 16.70 3.06
CA ALA A 91 -9.50 15.69 3.87
C ALA A 91 -10.82 16.20 4.45
N GLN A 92 -10.88 17.47 4.86
CA GLN A 92 -12.07 18.10 5.42
C GLN A 92 -13.15 18.28 4.36
N ASP A 93 -12.79 18.82 3.20
CA ASP A 93 -13.72 19.08 2.09
C ASP A 93 -14.28 17.78 1.53
N VAL A 94 -13.43 16.77 1.31
CA VAL A 94 -13.86 15.46 0.82
C VAL A 94 -14.80 14.80 1.83
N LEU A 95 -14.48 14.85 3.12
CA LEU A 95 -15.32 14.25 4.15
C LEU A 95 -16.68 14.94 4.24
N ALA A 96 -16.71 16.28 4.19
CA ALA A 96 -17.94 17.07 4.20
C ALA A 96 -18.81 16.78 2.97
N ALA A 97 -18.22 16.74 1.77
CA ALA A 97 -18.90 16.44 0.51
C ALA A 97 -19.51 15.02 0.49
N HIS A 98 -19.00 14.10 1.31
CA HIS A 98 -19.51 12.73 1.45
C HIS A 98 -20.29 12.51 2.75
N GLY A 99 -20.86 13.56 3.33
CA GLY A 99 -21.78 13.46 4.47
C GLY A 99 -21.12 12.98 5.77
N GLY A 100 -19.82 13.25 5.95
CA GLY A 100 -19.09 12.85 7.14
C GLY A 100 -18.66 11.38 7.17
N VAL A 101 -18.78 10.65 6.05
CA VAL A 101 -18.50 9.22 5.99
C VAL A 101 -17.38 8.89 5.01
N TRP A 102 -16.36 8.15 5.48
CA TRP A 102 -15.31 7.59 4.64
C TRP A 102 -15.79 6.38 3.85
N SER A 103 -16.47 6.62 2.73
CA SER A 103 -16.77 5.60 1.73
C SER A 103 -15.59 5.36 0.77
N LYS A 104 -15.61 4.27 0.00
CA LYS A 104 -14.62 4.03 -1.07
C LYS A 104 -14.57 5.20 -2.07
N ALA A 105 -15.72 5.81 -2.37
CA ALA A 105 -15.81 6.98 -3.24
C ALA A 105 -15.11 8.20 -2.61
N ALA A 106 -15.33 8.43 -1.31
CA ALA A 106 -14.66 9.51 -0.58
C ALA A 106 -13.12 9.33 -0.57
N VAL A 107 -12.64 8.13 -0.21
CA VAL A 107 -11.19 7.85 -0.16
C VAL A 107 -10.52 7.99 -1.53
N ALA A 108 -11.25 7.72 -2.62
CA ALA A 108 -10.76 7.91 -3.99
C ALA A 108 -10.57 9.39 -4.38
N LYS A 109 -11.14 10.34 -3.63
CA LYS A 109 -11.02 11.79 -3.85
C LYS A 109 -9.90 12.47 -3.06
N LEU A 110 -9.18 11.72 -2.23
CA LEU A 110 -7.99 12.20 -1.51
C LEU A 110 -6.78 12.17 -2.44
N HIS A 111 -6.73 13.08 -3.41
CA HIS A 111 -5.75 13.09 -4.51
C HIS A 111 -4.37 13.60 -4.05
N ARG A 112 -4.32 14.69 -3.29
CA ARG A 112 -3.08 15.24 -2.71
C ARG A 112 -2.51 14.28 -1.68
N LEU A 113 -3.35 13.70 -0.82
CA LEU A 113 -2.89 12.71 0.15
C LEU A 113 -2.36 11.44 -0.53
N ASP A 114 -3.00 10.99 -1.62
CA ASP A 114 -2.48 9.90 -2.44
C ASP A 114 -1.10 10.23 -3.01
N SER A 115 -0.93 11.44 -3.56
CA SER A 115 0.35 11.93 -4.08
C SER A 115 1.43 11.97 -3.00
N ALA A 116 1.12 12.48 -1.80
CA ALA A 116 2.10 12.57 -0.73
C ALA A 116 2.59 11.18 -0.27
N ILE A 117 1.69 10.20 -0.19
CA ILE A 117 2.05 8.80 0.13
C ILE A 117 2.85 8.18 -1.01
N ARG A 118 2.48 8.47 -2.27
CA ARG A 118 3.19 7.98 -3.46
C ARG A 118 4.61 8.52 -3.52
N GLU A 119 4.80 9.81 -3.29
CA GLU A 119 6.12 10.42 -3.23
C GLU A 119 6.94 9.88 -2.07
N SER A 120 6.35 9.73 -0.88
CA SER A 120 7.04 9.10 0.26
C SER A 120 7.47 7.67 -0.07
N SER A 121 6.64 6.90 -0.78
CA SER A 121 7.00 5.55 -1.21
C SER A 121 8.14 5.53 -2.24
N ARG A 122 8.34 6.64 -2.97
CA ARG A 122 9.45 6.83 -3.91
C ARG A 122 10.75 7.14 -3.17
N VAL A 123 10.74 8.15 -2.29
CA VAL A 123 11.96 8.65 -1.61
C VAL A 123 12.35 7.87 -0.36
N SER A 124 11.36 7.26 0.30
CA SER A 124 11.47 6.57 1.59
C SER A 124 10.87 5.17 1.52
N GLY A 125 11.01 4.48 0.39
CA GLY A 125 10.43 3.16 0.15
C GLY A 125 10.86 2.08 1.17
N VAL A 126 10.21 0.91 1.10
CA VAL A 126 10.44 -0.22 2.03
C VAL A 126 11.77 -0.96 1.77
N GLY A 127 12.45 -0.64 0.68
CA GLY A 127 13.76 -1.20 0.31
C GLY A 127 14.30 -0.59 -0.97
N GLY A 128 15.49 -1.04 -1.39
CA GLY A 128 16.22 -0.49 -2.55
C GLY A 128 16.09 -1.33 -3.83
N THR A 129 15.59 -2.57 -3.75
CA THR A 129 15.50 -3.49 -4.90
C THR A 129 14.09 -4.04 -5.09
N ALA A 130 13.60 -4.03 -6.33
CA ALA A 130 12.32 -4.62 -6.71
C ALA A 130 12.52 -5.87 -7.57
N MET A 131 11.43 -6.66 -7.68
CA MET A 131 11.31 -7.73 -8.67
C MET A 131 12.42 -8.79 -8.65
N ALA A 132 12.94 -9.14 -7.46
CA ALA A 132 13.99 -10.14 -7.33
C ALA A 132 13.57 -11.52 -7.88
N ARG A 133 14.26 -12.06 -8.89
CA ARG A 133 13.96 -13.36 -9.53
C ARG A 133 15.21 -14.21 -9.69
N ARG A 134 15.09 -15.51 -9.43
CA ARG A 134 16.15 -16.47 -9.69
C ARG A 134 16.00 -17.07 -11.09
N VAL A 135 17.07 -17.05 -11.87
CA VAL A 135 17.11 -17.68 -13.19
C VAL A 135 17.05 -19.19 -13.04
N ARG A 136 16.01 -19.81 -13.61
CA ARG A 136 15.81 -21.27 -13.55
C ARG A 136 16.15 -22.00 -14.85
N ALA A 137 16.17 -21.29 -15.98
CA ALA A 137 16.51 -21.84 -17.29
C ALA A 137 17.91 -22.50 -17.26
N ALA A 138 18.02 -23.69 -17.84
CA ALA A 138 19.25 -24.49 -17.79
C ALA A 138 20.44 -23.77 -18.47
N SER A 139 20.18 -23.11 -19.59
CA SER A 139 21.15 -22.33 -20.36
C SER A 139 21.38 -20.91 -19.85
N GLY A 140 20.76 -20.52 -18.72
CA GLY A 140 20.68 -19.12 -18.33
C GLY A 140 19.70 -18.33 -19.21
N ILE A 141 19.78 -17.00 -19.16
CA ILE A 141 19.03 -16.08 -20.04
C ILE A 141 19.96 -15.07 -20.68
N THR A 142 19.71 -14.69 -21.93
CA THR A 142 20.43 -13.61 -22.62
C THR A 142 19.54 -12.37 -22.63
N LEU A 143 20.03 -11.27 -22.07
CA LEU A 143 19.33 -9.98 -22.08
C LEU A 143 19.44 -9.31 -23.46
N PRO A 144 18.56 -8.33 -23.79
CA PRO A 144 18.67 -7.56 -25.03
C PRO A 144 20.03 -6.86 -25.23
N SER A 145 20.75 -6.58 -24.14
CA SER A 145 22.12 -6.04 -24.17
C SER A 145 23.19 -7.06 -24.60
N GLY A 146 22.83 -8.32 -24.79
CA GLY A 146 23.76 -9.43 -25.04
C GLY A 146 24.35 -10.05 -23.77
N LEU A 147 24.10 -9.47 -22.58
CA LEU A 147 24.57 -10.03 -21.31
C LEU A 147 23.91 -11.40 -21.05
N VAL A 148 24.73 -12.42 -20.82
CA VAL A 148 24.28 -13.76 -20.43
C VAL A 148 24.26 -13.86 -18.91
N VAL A 149 23.07 -14.10 -18.35
CA VAL A 149 22.85 -14.32 -16.93
C VAL A 149 22.75 -15.83 -16.67
N PRO A 150 23.66 -16.42 -15.88
CA PRO A 150 23.69 -17.86 -15.69
C PRO A 150 22.51 -18.38 -14.89
N ARG A 151 22.21 -19.69 -15.06
CA ARG A 151 21.28 -20.40 -14.18
C ARG A 151 21.67 -20.14 -12.73
N ASN A 152 20.67 -20.03 -11.85
CA ASN A 152 20.83 -19.79 -10.43
C ASN A 152 21.32 -18.39 -10.04
N ALA A 153 21.62 -17.50 -10.97
CA ALA A 153 21.78 -16.09 -10.63
C ALA A 153 20.43 -15.49 -10.16
N THR A 154 20.50 -14.51 -9.27
CA THR A 154 19.35 -13.69 -8.88
C THR A 154 19.47 -12.33 -9.54
N LEU A 155 18.42 -11.91 -10.23
CA LEU A 155 18.27 -10.59 -10.83
C LEU A 155 17.30 -9.77 -9.99
N GLY A 156 17.52 -8.47 -9.91
CA GLY A 156 16.60 -7.50 -9.31
C GLY A 156 16.71 -6.19 -10.07
N VAL A 157 15.74 -5.31 -9.86
CA VAL A 157 15.74 -3.96 -10.43
C VAL A 157 16.04 -2.98 -9.30
N SER A 158 17.05 -2.13 -9.49
CA SER A 158 17.33 -1.06 -8.52
C SER A 158 16.18 -0.07 -8.52
N MET A 159 15.45 0.02 -7.42
CA MET A 159 14.42 1.05 -7.22
C MET A 159 15.09 2.39 -7.02
N ASP A 160 16.14 2.47 -6.21
CA ASP A 160 16.85 3.73 -5.94
C ASP A 160 17.37 4.35 -7.25
N GLY A 161 17.99 3.55 -8.11
CA GLY A 161 18.50 4.01 -9.40
C GLY A 161 17.42 4.47 -10.38
N LEU A 162 16.14 4.11 -10.18
CA LEU A 162 15.02 4.61 -10.98
C LEU A 162 14.33 5.80 -10.31
N HIS A 163 14.12 5.72 -9.01
CA HIS A 163 13.38 6.69 -8.23
C HIS A 163 14.19 7.97 -8.02
N PHE A 164 15.51 7.91 -7.93
CA PHE A 164 16.40 9.06 -7.78
C PHE A 164 17.06 9.51 -9.10
N ASP A 165 16.61 8.99 -10.25
CA ASP A 165 17.09 9.44 -11.55
C ASP A 165 16.35 10.72 -12.00
N GLU A 166 17.11 11.81 -12.13
CA GLU A 166 16.63 13.12 -12.59
C GLU A 166 16.02 13.08 -14.01
N ALA A 167 16.36 12.07 -14.82
CA ALA A 167 15.73 11.88 -16.12
C ALA A 167 14.25 11.47 -16.02
N TYR A 168 13.85 10.83 -14.91
CA TYR A 168 12.46 10.41 -14.66
C TYR A 168 11.76 11.31 -13.64
N TYR A 169 12.49 11.80 -12.64
CA TYR A 169 11.95 12.61 -11.55
C TYR A 169 12.77 13.88 -11.36
N PRO A 170 12.40 15.02 -11.98
CA PRO A 170 13.10 16.28 -11.73
C PRO A 170 13.06 16.67 -10.25
N GLY A 171 14.21 17.00 -9.67
CA GLY A 171 14.35 17.15 -8.21
C GLY A 171 14.13 15.82 -7.51
N ALA A 172 14.82 14.76 -7.96
CA ALA A 172 14.57 13.38 -7.57
C ALA A 172 14.87 13.16 -6.08
N HIS A 173 15.81 13.90 -5.53
CA HIS A 173 16.19 13.79 -4.12
C HIS A 173 15.28 14.58 -3.18
N ASP A 174 14.43 15.45 -3.72
CA ASP A 174 13.50 16.25 -2.93
C ASP A 174 12.17 15.52 -2.75
N PHE A 175 11.62 15.63 -1.54
CA PHE A 175 10.24 15.20 -1.28
C PHE A 175 9.27 16.28 -1.75
N ASP A 176 8.63 16.05 -2.90
CA ASP A 176 7.55 16.89 -3.41
C ASP A 176 6.19 16.19 -3.21
N ALA A 177 5.49 16.55 -2.14
CA ALA A 177 4.24 15.92 -1.73
C ALA A 177 3.16 15.93 -2.84
N PHE A 178 3.19 16.91 -3.75
CA PHE A 178 2.13 17.12 -4.75
C PHE A 178 2.58 16.78 -6.17
N ARG A 179 3.76 16.17 -6.34
CA ARG A 179 4.30 15.74 -7.64
C ARG A 179 3.28 15.04 -8.52
N PHE A 180 2.51 14.11 -7.96
CA PHE A 180 1.59 13.25 -8.69
C PHE A 180 0.13 13.72 -8.66
N SER A 181 -0.20 14.73 -7.86
CA SER A 181 -1.54 15.33 -7.85
C SER A 181 -1.65 16.54 -8.77
N ARG A 182 -0.55 17.29 -8.97
CA ARG A 182 -0.51 18.53 -9.77
C ARG A 182 -1.22 18.44 -11.12
N ALA A 183 -0.98 17.37 -11.90
CA ALA A 183 -1.61 17.20 -13.22
C ALA A 183 -3.13 16.98 -13.16
N ARG A 184 -3.67 16.43 -12.06
CA ARG A 184 -5.12 16.26 -11.85
C ARG A 184 -5.79 17.55 -11.35
N GLU A 185 -5.00 18.42 -10.73
CA GLU A 185 -5.43 19.70 -10.19
C GLU A 185 -5.28 20.86 -11.20
N ALA A 186 -4.48 20.65 -12.25
CA ALA A 186 -4.29 21.62 -13.31
C ALA A 186 -5.61 21.93 -14.04
N PRO A 187 -5.83 23.18 -14.48
CA PRO A 187 -6.99 23.54 -15.30
C PRO A 187 -7.10 22.66 -16.55
N HIS A 188 -8.33 22.32 -16.94
CA HIS A 188 -8.59 21.47 -18.11
C HIS A 188 -7.83 21.95 -19.37
N GLY A 189 -6.89 21.14 -19.86
CA GLY A 189 -6.15 21.42 -21.10
C GLY A 189 -4.75 20.80 -21.15
N GLU A 190 -4.10 20.62 -20.00
CA GLU A 190 -2.84 19.89 -19.92
C GLU A 190 -3.11 18.38 -19.90
N LYS A 191 -2.47 17.64 -20.81
CA LYS A 191 -2.59 16.18 -20.83
C LYS A 191 -1.96 15.63 -19.55
N ALA A 192 -2.79 15.07 -18.67
CA ALA A 192 -2.27 14.32 -17.53
C ALA A 192 -1.30 13.23 -18.02
N HIS A 193 -0.15 13.11 -17.36
CA HIS A 193 0.84 12.06 -17.60
C HIS A 193 0.31 10.70 -17.11
N GLY A 194 -0.74 10.17 -17.74
CA GLY A 194 -1.36 8.91 -17.36
C GLY A 194 -1.97 8.90 -15.94
N ASN A 195 -2.27 7.70 -15.44
CA ASN A 195 -2.75 7.53 -14.07
C ASN A 195 -1.55 7.41 -13.12
N GLU A 196 -1.37 8.39 -12.24
CA GLU A 196 -0.31 8.41 -11.22
C GLU A 196 -0.83 8.14 -9.79
N ASP A 197 -1.97 7.47 -9.63
CA ASP A 197 -2.45 7.03 -8.31
C ASP A 197 -1.40 6.12 -7.65
N LEU A 198 -1.25 6.15 -6.33
CA LEU A 198 -0.34 5.31 -5.53
C LEU A 198 -0.37 3.83 -5.93
N VAL A 199 -1.56 3.31 -6.26
CA VAL A 199 -1.78 1.91 -6.68
C VAL A 199 -1.34 1.60 -8.11
N THR A 200 -1.00 2.61 -8.90
CA THR A 200 -0.56 2.47 -10.30
C THR A 200 0.94 2.26 -10.36
N THR A 201 1.32 1.02 -10.65
CA THR A 201 2.71 0.59 -10.84
C THR A 201 3.17 0.89 -12.26
N SER A 202 4.44 1.20 -12.45
CA SER A 202 5.05 1.32 -13.78
C SER A 202 6.49 0.82 -13.76
N VAL A 203 7.15 0.81 -14.92
CA VAL A 203 8.58 0.52 -14.99
C VAL A 203 9.47 1.57 -14.28
N HIS A 204 8.91 2.74 -13.95
CA HIS A 204 9.60 3.82 -13.22
C HIS A 204 9.09 4.02 -11.79
N PHE A 205 8.04 3.29 -11.36
CA PHE A 205 7.47 3.38 -10.02
C PHE A 205 7.16 1.97 -9.49
N LEU A 206 8.06 1.47 -8.65
CA LEU A 206 8.12 0.08 -8.20
C LEU A 206 7.87 -0.23 -6.71
N PRO A 207 7.37 0.67 -5.82
CA PRO A 207 7.09 0.30 -4.42
C PRO A 207 6.14 -0.89 -4.25
N PHE A 208 5.29 -1.15 -5.23
CA PHE A 208 4.41 -2.33 -5.28
C PHE A 208 4.84 -3.38 -6.31
N SER A 209 6.10 -3.38 -6.75
CA SER A 209 6.59 -4.20 -7.88
C SER A 209 5.80 -3.89 -9.19
N HIS A 210 5.99 -4.67 -10.24
CA HIS A 210 5.28 -4.49 -11.51
C HIS A 210 4.97 -5.82 -12.22
N GLY A 211 4.04 -5.77 -13.18
CA GLY A 211 3.61 -6.92 -13.98
C GLY A 211 2.80 -7.95 -13.20
N ILE A 212 2.89 -9.23 -13.59
CA ILE A 212 2.13 -10.34 -12.99
C ILE A 212 2.42 -10.58 -11.50
N HIS A 213 3.47 -9.96 -10.97
CA HIS A 213 3.88 -10.04 -9.57
C HIS A 213 3.77 -8.68 -8.88
N ALA A 214 3.00 -7.75 -9.42
CA ALA A 214 2.62 -6.54 -8.70
C ALA A 214 1.85 -6.91 -7.43
N CYS A 215 2.08 -6.18 -6.35
CA CYS A 215 1.48 -6.43 -5.05
C CYS A 215 -0.06 -6.44 -5.18
N PRO A 216 -0.74 -7.56 -4.84
CA PRO A 216 -2.19 -7.61 -4.89
C PRO A 216 -2.83 -6.77 -3.76
N GLY A 217 -2.11 -6.58 -2.65
CA GLY A 217 -2.55 -5.80 -1.50
C GLY A 217 -2.46 -4.29 -1.65
N ARG A 218 -1.94 -3.76 -2.76
CA ARG A 218 -1.67 -2.31 -2.94
C ARG A 218 -2.91 -1.43 -2.74
N PHE A 219 -4.09 -1.91 -3.14
CA PHE A 219 -5.35 -1.18 -2.93
C PHE A 219 -5.76 -1.12 -1.47
N PHE A 220 -5.54 -2.22 -0.73
CA PHE A 220 -5.79 -2.28 0.70
C PHE A 220 -4.83 -1.34 1.44
N ALA A 221 -3.54 -1.41 1.14
CA ALA A 221 -2.51 -0.56 1.72
C ALA A 221 -2.80 0.93 1.45
N ALA A 222 -3.05 1.31 0.20
CA ALA A 222 -3.35 2.69 -0.17
C ALA A 222 -4.55 3.26 0.60
N ASN A 223 -5.65 2.51 0.67
CA ASN A 223 -6.84 2.96 1.40
C ASN A 223 -6.57 3.04 2.92
N ASN A 224 -5.86 2.06 3.48
CA ASN A 224 -5.57 2.03 4.91
C ASN A 224 -4.67 3.20 5.33
N ILE A 225 -3.60 3.46 4.58
CA ILE A 225 -2.65 4.56 4.87
C ILE A 225 -3.33 5.91 4.71
N LYS A 226 -4.14 6.11 3.66
CA LYS A 226 -4.93 7.35 3.50
C LYS A 226 -5.85 7.60 4.69
N LEU A 227 -6.56 6.58 5.17
CA LEU A 227 -7.46 6.72 6.30
C LEU A 227 -6.71 7.03 7.60
N ILE A 228 -5.55 6.40 7.83
CA ILE A 228 -4.69 6.69 8.98
C ILE A 228 -4.25 8.16 8.95
N LEU A 229 -3.70 8.63 7.82
CA LEU A 229 -3.19 9.99 7.70
C LEU A 229 -4.32 11.03 7.71
N ALA A 230 -5.44 10.79 7.03
CA ALA A 230 -6.62 11.66 7.08
C ALA A 230 -7.16 11.79 8.51
N HIS A 231 -7.21 10.67 9.26
CA HIS A 231 -7.59 10.71 10.67
C HIS A 231 -6.62 11.57 11.50
N LEU A 232 -5.31 11.41 11.29
CA LEU A 232 -4.29 12.21 11.97
C LEU A 232 -4.45 13.71 11.65
N LEU A 233 -4.55 14.06 10.36
CA LEU A 233 -4.69 15.44 9.87
C LEU A 233 -5.92 16.16 10.44
N LEU A 234 -7.06 15.47 10.51
CA LEU A 234 -8.33 16.04 10.97
C LEU A 234 -8.42 16.17 12.49
N ASN A 235 -7.79 15.25 13.23
CA ASN A 235 -8.03 15.12 14.68
C ASN A 235 -6.85 15.58 15.54
N TYR A 236 -5.67 15.83 14.95
CA TYR A 236 -4.46 16.14 15.70
C TYR A 236 -3.65 17.30 15.08
N ASP A 237 -3.05 18.08 15.96
CA ASP A 237 -1.90 18.93 15.64
C ASP A 237 -0.64 18.14 15.93
N VAL A 238 0.26 18.09 14.97
CA VAL A 238 1.51 17.35 15.07
C VAL A 238 2.65 18.36 14.94
N GLN A 239 3.59 18.33 15.89
CA GLN A 239 4.76 19.19 15.83
C GLN A 239 5.68 18.72 14.67
N PRO A 240 6.06 19.60 13.73
CA PRO A 240 7.03 19.27 12.70
C PRO A 240 8.38 18.87 13.29
N PHE A 241 9.09 17.99 12.58
CA PHE A 241 10.46 17.66 12.90
C PHE A 241 11.42 18.72 12.33
N PRO A 242 12.48 19.09 13.05
CA PRO A 242 13.51 19.98 12.51
C PRO A 242 14.26 19.37 11.31
N ALA A 243 14.39 18.05 11.30
CA ALA A 243 14.96 17.26 10.22
C ALA A 243 14.36 15.86 10.26
N ARG A 244 14.27 15.20 9.10
CA ARG A 244 13.72 13.86 9.00
C ARG A 244 14.61 12.87 9.74
N PRO A 245 14.10 12.13 10.74
CA PRO A 245 14.83 11.02 11.34
C PRO A 245 15.19 9.98 10.26
N PRO A 246 16.46 9.55 10.14
CA PRO A 246 16.88 8.66 9.08
C PRO A 246 16.31 7.24 9.28
N ASN A 247 16.03 6.56 8.17
CA ASN A 247 15.73 5.14 8.21
C ASN A 247 17.00 4.33 8.52
N ILE A 248 16.78 3.12 9.04
CA ILE A 248 17.84 2.15 9.31
C ILE A 248 17.86 1.17 8.13
N SER A 249 19.01 1.04 7.47
CA SER A 249 19.20 0.02 6.44
C SER A 249 19.60 -1.31 7.08
N LEU A 250 18.85 -2.37 6.78
CA LEU A 250 19.18 -3.75 7.12
C LEU A 250 19.22 -4.58 5.83
N GLY A 251 20.39 -4.62 5.20
CA GLY A 251 20.53 -5.17 3.85
C GLY A 251 19.70 -4.34 2.86
N ASP A 252 18.85 -5.01 2.07
CA ASP A 252 17.96 -4.35 1.10
C ASP A 252 16.70 -3.74 1.76
N ILE A 253 16.44 -4.02 3.05
CA ILE A 253 15.24 -3.54 3.74
C ILE A 253 15.51 -2.19 4.40
N SER A 254 14.61 -1.23 4.17
CA SER A 254 14.60 0.08 4.83
C SER A 254 13.61 0.05 5.99
N VAL A 255 14.12 0.15 7.21
CA VAL A 255 13.34 0.11 8.44
C VAL A 255 13.17 1.52 8.99
N VAL A 256 11.97 1.84 9.48
CA VAL A 256 11.68 3.13 10.10
C VAL A 256 12.45 3.32 11.41
N PRO A 257 12.79 4.55 11.80
CA PRO A 257 13.53 4.81 13.03
C PRO A 257 12.74 4.40 14.27
N VAL A 258 13.28 3.45 15.04
CA VAL A 258 12.60 2.86 16.21
C VAL A 258 12.57 3.75 17.45
N ASN A 259 13.42 4.79 17.49
CA ASN A 259 13.55 5.71 18.62
C ASN A 259 13.04 7.13 18.30
N ALA A 260 12.48 7.36 17.12
CA ALA A 260 11.94 8.66 16.75
C ALA A 260 10.65 8.94 17.54
N THR A 261 10.59 10.09 18.22
CA THR A 261 9.42 10.52 18.99
C THR A 261 8.75 11.73 18.35
N MET A 262 7.43 11.67 18.19
CA MET A 262 6.61 12.74 17.63
C MET A 262 5.70 13.35 18.70
N ARG A 263 5.66 14.68 18.80
CA ARG A 263 4.72 15.37 19.70
C ARG A 263 3.40 15.61 18.98
N ILE A 264 2.32 15.10 19.57
CA ILE A 264 0.96 15.21 19.03
C ILE A 264 0.02 15.82 20.08
N ARG A 265 -0.91 16.66 19.63
CA ARG A 265 -1.97 17.24 20.46
C ARG A 265 -3.30 17.01 19.77
N ARG A 266 -4.27 16.43 20.48
CA ARG A 266 -5.64 16.26 19.94
C ARG A 266 -6.28 17.64 19.73
N ARG A 267 -6.90 17.84 18.57
CA ARG A 267 -7.67 19.04 18.26
C ARG A 267 -9.00 19.01 19.00
N VAL A 268 -9.39 20.15 19.56
CA VAL A 268 -10.75 20.35 20.09
C VAL A 268 -11.63 20.67 18.89
N LYS A 269 -12.72 19.93 18.70
CA LYS A 269 -13.74 20.29 17.71
C LYS A 269 -14.38 21.59 18.18
N VAL A 270 -14.19 22.66 17.43
CA VAL A 270 -14.93 23.92 17.60
C VAL A 270 -16.26 23.78 16.89
#